data_AF-A0A9W4WNZ6-F1
#
_entry.id   AF-A0A9W4WNZ6-F1
#
_cell.length_a   1.000
_cell.length_b   1.000
_cell.length_c   1.000
_cell.angle_alpha   90.00
_cell.angle_beta   90.00
_cell.angle_gamma   90.00
#
_symmetry.space_group_name_H-M   'P 1'
#
loop_
_entity.id
_entity.type
_entity.pdbx_description
1 polymer ?
#
loop_
_entity_poly.entity_id
_entity_poly.type
_entity_poly.pdbx_seq_one_letter_code
_entity_poly.pdbx_strand_id
1 'polypeptide(L)'
;MSNRKLSSKSTRHTKEVDEWSIRELCKFLESRNIRYEDLKIIINEEIRRGKIPFTGEISLLVDHSNLLEQGKEIVKRYENVVEKPNLYVDYEQLRKTIIKGRKSGGSAEIFCSQHSQKQYDKRLDRLWNKRRDQGFVVNLIKQNPNSTREKKVDTTLVMHGMKILKERDPGILVIVAGDSDYVPLVEHALEKGWKVEIWFWSSGLSREYKPEFSKFGKNYSLHFLDEKYKKFTYARGPESPREFTFKIKHECVEILEEEPLLQLFVKWDVFGWWHWINNDHLLVYVNTEKQKEELARLFKLIEEYKNLNS
;
A
#
# COMPACT_ATOMS: atom_id res chain seq x y z
N MET A 1 -20.48 -75.44 14.82
CA MET A 1 -19.18 -74.72 14.77
C MET A 1 -19.00 -74.17 13.37
N SER A 2 -19.40 -72.91 13.15
CA SER A 2 -18.49 -71.76 12.95
C SER A 2 -17.66 -71.83 11.66
N ASN A 3 -17.99 -71.02 10.65
CA ASN A 3 -17.41 -69.68 10.53
C ASN A 3 -17.99 -68.88 9.34
N ARG A 4 -18.30 -67.62 9.64
CA ARG A 4 -18.61 -66.54 8.68
C ARG A 4 -17.41 -66.29 7.75
N LYS A 5 -17.67 -66.01 6.48
CA LYS A 5 -16.85 -65.08 5.69
C LYS A 5 -17.77 -64.06 5.02
N LEU A 6 -17.79 -62.86 5.62
CA LEU A 6 -18.09 -61.62 4.91
C LEU A 6 -16.90 -61.30 3.98
N SER A 7 -17.20 -61.01 2.72
CA SER A 7 -16.33 -60.28 1.80
C SER A 7 -17.26 -59.58 0.81
N SER A 8 -17.66 -58.35 1.11
CA SER A 8 -17.01 -57.10 0.66
C SER A 8 -17.03 -56.92 -0.86
N LYS A 9 -18.05 -56.20 -1.36
CA LYS A 9 -17.97 -55.33 -2.54
C LYS A 9 -19.18 -54.39 -2.56
N SER A 10 -19.16 -53.40 -1.65
CA SER A 10 -19.92 -52.16 -1.80
C SER A 10 -19.02 -51.16 -2.51
N THR A 11 -18.96 -51.25 -3.84
CA THR A 11 -18.48 -50.16 -4.68
C THR A 11 -19.56 -49.09 -4.72
N ARG A 12 -19.50 -48.13 -3.79
CA ARG A 12 -20.22 -46.85 -3.94
C ARG A 12 -19.18 -45.77 -4.17
N HIS A 13 -19.32 -45.16 -5.34
CA HIS A 13 -18.51 -44.08 -5.89
C HIS A 13 -18.19 -43.00 -4.85
N THR A 14 -16.93 -42.92 -4.47
CA THR A 14 -16.31 -41.66 -4.07
C THR A 14 -16.23 -40.80 -5.32
N LYS A 15 -17.19 -39.87 -5.51
CA LYS A 15 -16.88 -38.67 -6.27
C LYS A 15 -15.75 -38.00 -5.51
N GLU A 16 -14.59 -37.92 -6.15
CA GLU A 16 -13.46 -37.12 -5.71
C GLU A 16 -13.95 -35.72 -5.31
N VAL A 17 -13.38 -35.22 -4.23
CA VAL A 17 -13.77 -34.00 -3.52
C VAL A 17 -13.34 -32.74 -4.29
N ASP A 18 -12.89 -32.89 -5.53
CA ASP A 18 -12.07 -31.89 -6.21
C ASP A 18 -12.85 -30.81 -6.99
N GLU A 19 -14.18 -30.88 -7.05
CA GLU A 19 -15.00 -29.87 -7.77
C GLU A 19 -16.36 -29.61 -7.10
N TRP A 20 -16.40 -29.31 -5.81
CA TRP A 20 -17.65 -28.86 -5.21
C TRP A 20 -17.86 -27.37 -5.46
N SER A 21 -18.97 -27.01 -6.11
CA SER A 21 -19.40 -25.62 -6.15
C SER A 21 -19.72 -25.13 -4.72
N ILE A 22 -19.58 -23.82 -4.46
CA ILE A 22 -19.93 -23.21 -3.16
C ILE A 22 -21.34 -23.63 -2.70
N ARG A 23 -22.28 -23.81 -3.65
CA ARG A 23 -23.67 -24.21 -3.38
C ARG A 23 -23.81 -25.67 -2.92
N GLU A 24 -22.98 -26.57 -3.43
CA GLU A 24 -22.95 -27.99 -3.03
C GLU A 24 -22.27 -28.16 -1.66
N LEU A 25 -21.20 -27.39 -1.42
CA LEU A 25 -20.55 -27.32 -0.13
C LEU A 25 -21.52 -26.81 0.95
N CYS A 26 -22.27 -25.74 0.70
CA CYS A 26 -23.27 -25.23 1.64
C CYS A 26 -24.34 -26.27 1.99
N LYS A 27 -24.90 -26.98 1.00
CA LYS A 27 -25.91 -28.04 1.24
C LYS A 27 -25.36 -29.21 2.04
N PHE A 28 -24.11 -29.62 1.77
CA PHE A 28 -23.45 -30.69 2.52
C PHE A 28 -23.26 -30.30 4.00
N LEU A 29 -22.87 -29.05 4.26
CA LEU A 29 -22.63 -28.53 5.60
C LEU A 29 -23.94 -28.37 6.39
N GLU A 30 -24.99 -27.86 5.74
CA GLU A 30 -26.35 -27.82 6.31
C GLU A 30 -26.86 -29.22 6.68
N SER A 31 -26.64 -30.22 5.81
CA SER A 31 -27.06 -31.60 6.08
C SER A 31 -26.33 -32.27 7.26
N ARG A 32 -25.20 -31.70 7.69
CA ARG A 32 -24.35 -32.21 8.78
C ARG A 32 -24.50 -31.41 10.08
N ASN A 33 -25.37 -30.39 10.10
CA ASN A 33 -25.60 -29.50 11.24
C ASN A 33 -24.30 -28.84 11.78
N ILE A 34 -23.37 -28.52 10.87
CA ILE A 34 -22.09 -27.88 11.20
C ILE A 34 -22.33 -26.37 11.33
N ARG A 35 -21.99 -25.79 12.49
CA ARG A 35 -22.16 -24.35 12.75
C ARG A 35 -21.13 -23.53 12.00
N TYR A 36 -21.41 -22.25 11.78
CA TYR A 36 -20.52 -21.33 11.05
C TYR A 36 -19.12 -21.22 11.68
N GLU A 37 -19.04 -21.32 13.02
CA GLU A 37 -17.78 -21.30 13.77
C GLU A 37 -16.93 -22.55 13.51
N ASP A 38 -17.57 -23.70 13.37
CA ASP A 38 -16.92 -24.98 13.07
C ASP A 38 -16.44 -25.01 11.59
N LEU A 39 -17.14 -24.28 10.71
CA LEU A 39 -16.80 -24.03 9.31
C LEU A 39 -15.48 -23.25 9.14
N LYS A 40 -15.23 -22.26 9.99
CA LYS A 40 -13.94 -21.53 10.04
C LYS A 40 -12.79 -22.46 10.39
N ILE A 41 -13.00 -23.40 11.31
CA ILE A 41 -11.99 -24.40 11.70
C ILE A 41 -11.71 -25.32 10.52
N ILE A 42 -12.75 -25.84 9.87
CA ILE A 42 -12.63 -26.74 8.71
C ILE A 42 -11.93 -26.04 7.55
N ILE A 43 -12.31 -24.82 7.17
CA ILE A 43 -11.65 -24.07 6.08
C ILE A 43 -10.17 -23.85 6.41
N ASN A 44 -9.84 -23.46 7.64
CA ASN A 44 -8.44 -23.28 8.06
C ASN A 44 -7.66 -24.61 8.07
N GLU A 45 -8.30 -25.73 8.42
CA GLU A 45 -7.70 -27.06 8.31
C GLU A 45 -7.48 -27.48 6.85
N GLU A 46 -8.44 -27.23 5.96
CA GLU A 46 -8.32 -27.57 4.54
C GLU A 46 -7.30 -26.66 3.81
N ILE A 47 -7.16 -25.38 4.20
CA ILE A 47 -6.04 -24.50 3.80
C ILE A 47 -4.71 -25.10 4.28
N ARG A 48 -4.61 -25.51 5.57
CA ARG A 48 -3.39 -26.14 6.11
C ARG A 48 -3.06 -27.47 5.42
N ARG A 49 -4.09 -28.23 5.02
CA ARG A 49 -3.97 -29.48 4.26
C ARG A 49 -3.68 -29.25 2.77
N GLY A 50 -3.58 -27.99 2.33
CA GLY A 50 -3.23 -27.62 0.96
C GLY A 50 -4.36 -27.81 -0.06
N LYS A 51 -5.60 -27.98 0.40
CA LYS A 51 -6.77 -28.18 -0.47
C LYS A 51 -7.45 -26.86 -0.88
N ILE A 52 -7.12 -25.76 -0.20
CA ILE A 52 -7.44 -24.40 -0.64
C ILE A 52 -6.09 -23.69 -0.82
N PRO A 53 -5.74 -23.24 -2.04
CA PRO A 53 -4.41 -22.70 -2.31
C PRO A 53 -4.23 -21.34 -1.62
N PHE A 54 -3.36 -21.28 -0.63
CA PHE A 54 -2.82 -20.00 -0.16
C PHE A 54 -1.74 -19.55 -1.14
N THR A 55 -2.02 -18.50 -1.91
CA THR A 55 -1.16 -18.10 -3.03
C THR A 55 0.11 -17.36 -2.59
N GLY A 56 0.06 -16.73 -1.41
CA GLY A 56 1.10 -15.82 -0.94
C GLY A 56 1.20 -14.51 -1.73
N GLU A 57 0.29 -14.27 -2.68
CA GLU A 57 0.29 -13.08 -3.52
C GLU A 57 -0.23 -11.86 -2.76
N ILE A 58 0.42 -10.72 -2.94
CA ILE A 58 0.11 -9.49 -2.22
C ILE A 58 -0.88 -8.64 -3.02
N SER A 59 -2.05 -8.36 -2.43
CA SER A 59 -2.97 -7.32 -2.88
C SER A 59 -2.82 -6.10 -1.96
N LEU A 60 -2.42 -4.96 -2.51
CA LEU A 60 -2.09 -3.72 -1.82
C LEU A 60 -3.19 -2.67 -2.05
N LEU A 61 -3.80 -2.19 -0.98
CA LEU A 61 -4.78 -1.10 -0.99
C LEU A 61 -4.21 0.10 -0.25
N VAL A 62 -4.08 1.24 -0.92
CA VAL A 62 -3.52 2.47 -0.33
C VAL A 62 -4.56 3.56 -0.27
N ASP A 63 -4.81 4.05 0.93
CA ASP A 63 -5.57 5.28 1.15
C ASP A 63 -4.61 6.47 1.08
N HIS A 64 -4.65 7.20 -0.03
CA HIS A 64 -3.72 8.32 -0.29
C HIS A 64 -3.89 9.45 0.72
N SER A 65 -5.12 9.86 1.03
CA SER A 65 -5.38 11.02 1.87
C SER A 65 -5.04 10.72 3.32
N ASN A 66 -5.42 9.53 3.82
CA ASN A 66 -5.08 9.08 5.16
C ASN A 66 -3.56 8.95 5.33
N LEU A 67 -2.87 8.33 4.36
CA LEU A 67 -1.40 8.21 4.35
C LEU A 67 -0.72 9.58 4.35
N LEU A 68 -1.16 10.52 3.51
CA LEU A 68 -0.54 11.85 3.44
C LEU A 68 -0.77 12.67 4.69
N GLU A 69 -2.02 12.78 5.16
CA GLU A 69 -2.34 13.69 6.25
C GLU A 69 -1.65 13.29 7.56
N GLN A 70 -1.64 11.98 7.86
CA GLN A 70 -0.92 11.45 9.02
C GLN A 70 0.60 11.46 8.82
N GLY A 71 1.07 11.28 7.59
CA GLY A 71 2.50 11.35 7.26
C GLY A 71 3.09 12.73 7.49
N LYS A 72 2.32 13.80 7.27
CA LYS A 72 2.77 15.18 7.56
C LYS A 72 3.13 15.37 9.03
N GLU A 73 2.42 14.74 9.95
CA GLU A 73 2.73 14.80 11.39
C GLU A 73 4.02 14.06 11.73
N ILE A 74 4.24 12.89 11.10
CA ILE A 74 5.49 12.14 11.26
C ILE A 74 6.66 12.96 10.75
N VAL A 75 6.59 13.49 9.53
CA VAL A 75 7.67 14.32 8.97
C VAL A 75 7.89 15.56 9.81
N LYS A 76 6.81 16.24 10.25
CA LYS A 76 6.91 17.40 11.14
C LYS A 76 7.76 17.09 12.39
N ARG A 77 7.48 15.95 13.03
CA ARG A 77 8.18 15.50 14.24
C ARG A 77 9.63 15.12 13.96
N TYR A 78 9.87 14.28 12.96
CA TYR A 78 11.20 13.70 12.68
C TYR A 78 12.16 14.71 12.05
N GLU A 79 11.66 15.64 11.23
CA GLU A 79 12.46 16.70 10.62
C GLU A 79 12.49 17.99 11.45
N ASN A 80 11.83 17.98 12.62
CA ASN A 80 11.78 19.11 13.56
C ASN A 80 11.38 20.44 12.90
N VAL A 81 10.32 20.42 12.09
CA VAL A 81 9.80 21.60 11.39
C VAL A 81 8.55 22.16 12.08
N VAL A 82 8.35 23.48 11.99
CA VAL A 82 7.28 24.19 12.71
C VAL A 82 5.90 23.88 12.09
N GLU A 83 5.82 23.90 10.77
CA GLU A 83 4.59 23.70 10.01
C GLU A 83 4.59 22.34 9.30
N LYS A 84 3.38 21.82 9.03
CA LYS A 84 3.22 20.60 8.24
C LYS A 84 3.66 20.88 6.80
N PRO A 85 4.59 20.07 6.24
CA PRO A 85 4.98 20.24 4.85
C PRO A 85 3.86 19.84 3.88
N ASN A 86 3.96 20.27 2.63
CA ASN A 86 3.22 19.60 1.55
C ASN A 86 3.96 18.30 1.23
N LEU A 87 3.46 17.22 1.82
CA LEU A 87 4.05 15.89 1.69
C LEU A 87 3.61 15.22 0.38
N TYR A 88 4.55 14.49 -0.23
CA TYR A 88 4.36 13.69 -1.42
C TYR A 88 4.84 12.26 -1.15
N VAL A 89 4.32 11.30 -1.94
CA VAL A 89 4.62 9.87 -1.82
C VAL A 89 5.13 9.35 -3.16
N ASP A 90 6.28 8.70 -3.14
CA ASP A 90 6.71 7.79 -4.19
C ASP A 90 6.11 6.41 -3.93
N TYR A 91 5.04 6.11 -4.66
CA TYR A 91 4.30 4.86 -4.54
C TYR A 91 5.09 3.63 -4.94
N GLU A 92 6.04 3.78 -5.86
CA GLU A 92 6.86 2.66 -6.28
C GLU A 92 7.83 2.28 -5.15
N GLN A 93 8.45 3.27 -4.53
CA GLN A 93 9.32 3.06 -3.37
C GLN A 93 8.54 2.59 -2.13
N LEU A 94 7.32 3.09 -1.92
CA LEU A 94 6.40 2.56 -0.90
C LEU A 94 6.10 1.08 -1.15
N ARG A 95 5.71 0.72 -2.38
CA ARG A 95 5.45 -0.67 -2.80
C ARG A 95 6.69 -1.54 -2.60
N LYS A 96 7.88 -1.09 -2.98
CA LYS A 96 9.16 -1.81 -2.75
C LYS A 96 9.43 -2.00 -1.26
N THR A 97 9.18 -0.96 -0.45
CA THR A 97 9.36 -0.98 1.01
C THR A 97 8.46 -2.01 1.69
N ILE A 98 7.21 -2.14 1.21
CA ILE A 98 6.22 -3.08 1.72
C ILE A 98 6.53 -4.50 1.21
N ILE A 99 6.68 -4.67 -0.11
CA ILE A 99 6.78 -5.99 -0.74
C ILE A 99 8.12 -6.67 -0.42
N LYS A 100 9.23 -5.93 -0.31
CA LYS A 100 10.57 -6.48 0.04
C LYS A 100 10.99 -7.71 -0.79
N GLY A 101 10.68 -7.73 -2.08
CA GLY A 101 11.00 -8.85 -2.96
C GLY A 101 10.08 -10.08 -2.84
N ARG A 102 9.01 -10.01 -2.03
CA ARG A 102 7.94 -11.03 -2.01
C ARG A 102 7.20 -11.06 -3.36
N LYS A 103 6.61 -12.21 -3.70
CA LYS A 103 5.87 -12.39 -4.96
C LYS A 103 4.74 -11.36 -5.09
N SER A 104 4.91 -10.41 -6.01
CA SER A 104 3.85 -9.51 -6.44
C SER A 104 2.95 -10.25 -7.43
N GLY A 105 1.76 -10.66 -6.99
CA GLY A 105 0.74 -11.26 -7.86
C GLY A 105 -0.66 -10.67 -7.69
N GLY A 106 -0.90 -9.93 -6.60
CA GLY A 106 -2.18 -9.27 -6.37
C GLY A 106 -2.29 -7.88 -7.03
N SER A 107 -3.41 -7.17 -6.81
CA SER A 107 -3.61 -5.81 -7.31
C SER A 107 -2.88 -4.80 -6.43
N ALA A 108 -2.40 -3.69 -7.01
CA ALA A 108 -1.91 -2.54 -6.25
C ALA A 108 -2.79 -1.33 -6.57
N GLU A 109 -3.62 -0.93 -5.62
CA GLU A 109 -4.67 0.07 -5.83
C GLU A 109 -4.46 1.28 -4.94
N ILE A 110 -4.57 2.48 -5.52
CA ILE A 110 -4.47 3.76 -4.82
C ILE A 110 -5.84 4.41 -4.85
N PHE A 111 -6.38 4.74 -3.68
CA PHE A 111 -7.65 5.45 -3.52
C PHE A 111 -7.35 6.89 -3.13
N CYS A 112 -7.89 7.82 -3.89
CA CYS A 112 -7.60 9.25 -3.71
C CYS A 112 -8.85 10.08 -4.03
N SER A 113 -9.15 11.04 -3.16
CA SER A 113 -10.14 12.07 -3.44
C SER A 113 -9.64 13.10 -4.44
N GLN A 114 -10.48 13.45 -5.42
CA GLN A 114 -10.13 14.40 -6.48
C GLN A 114 -9.87 15.85 -5.99
N HIS A 115 -10.39 16.24 -4.81
CA HIS A 115 -10.34 17.62 -4.31
C HIS A 115 -9.28 17.89 -3.21
N SER A 116 -8.52 16.89 -2.75
CA SER A 116 -7.49 17.10 -1.72
C SER A 116 -6.29 17.93 -2.20
N GLN A 117 -6.30 18.39 -3.47
CA GLN A 117 -5.37 19.38 -3.98
C GLN A 117 -6.15 20.49 -4.70
N LYS A 118 -6.21 21.68 -4.10
CA LYS A 118 -6.69 22.93 -4.72
C LYS A 118 -5.73 23.35 -5.85
N GLN A 119 -5.74 22.58 -6.94
CA GLN A 119 -5.27 22.88 -8.29
C GLN A 119 -5.20 21.53 -8.99
N TYR A 120 -6.31 21.10 -9.58
CA TYR A 120 -6.30 20.00 -10.53
C TYR A 120 -5.61 20.53 -11.81
N ASP A 121 -4.28 20.57 -11.78
CA ASP A 121 -3.43 20.99 -12.90
C ASP A 121 -3.00 19.76 -13.71
N LYS A 122 -2.61 19.96 -14.98
CA LYS A 122 -2.06 18.93 -15.89
C LYS A 122 -0.92 18.11 -15.27
N ARG A 123 -0.22 18.67 -14.27
CA ARG A 123 0.84 17.98 -13.51
C ARG A 123 0.31 16.81 -12.68
N LEU A 124 -0.91 16.88 -12.14
CA LEU A 124 -1.55 15.79 -11.41
C LEU A 124 -2.00 14.66 -12.33
N ASP A 125 -2.52 14.98 -13.51
CA ASP A 125 -2.89 13.97 -14.52
C ASP A 125 -1.66 13.19 -14.97
N ARG A 126 -0.54 13.88 -15.22
CA ARG A 126 0.75 13.24 -15.53
C ARG A 126 1.21 12.33 -14.39
N LEU A 127 1.10 12.78 -13.14
CA LEU A 127 1.45 11.96 -11.98
C LEU A 127 0.64 10.66 -11.95
N TRP A 128 -0.70 10.75 -12.03
CA TRP A 128 -1.55 9.56 -11.94
C TRP A 128 -1.43 8.63 -13.15
N ASN A 129 -1.22 9.19 -14.35
CA ASN A 129 -0.94 8.39 -15.54
C ASN A 129 0.37 7.61 -15.37
N LYS A 130 1.43 8.26 -14.89
CA LYS A 130 2.69 7.58 -14.57
C LYS A 130 2.49 6.44 -13.56
N ARG A 131 1.63 6.61 -12.55
CA ARG A 131 1.30 5.52 -11.61
C ARG A 131 0.57 4.35 -12.27
N ARG A 132 -0.34 4.64 -13.21
CA ARG A 132 -0.98 3.59 -14.02
C ARG A 132 0.04 2.84 -14.87
N ASP A 133 0.98 3.55 -15.48
CA ASP A 133 2.07 2.95 -16.27
C ASP A 133 3.00 2.08 -15.40
N GLN A 134 3.15 2.42 -14.11
CA GLN A 134 3.85 1.62 -13.09
C GLN A 134 3.04 0.41 -12.57
N GLY A 135 1.85 0.15 -13.13
CA GLY A 135 1.00 -0.98 -12.81
C GLY A 135 0.06 -0.77 -11.64
N PHE A 136 -0.16 0.46 -11.17
CA PHE A 136 -1.17 0.75 -10.16
C PHE A 136 -2.55 0.96 -10.77
N VAL A 137 -3.58 0.49 -10.08
CA VAL A 137 -4.96 0.91 -10.32
C VAL A 137 -5.21 2.19 -9.51
N VAL A 138 -5.40 3.31 -10.20
CA VAL A 138 -5.64 4.61 -9.53
C VAL A 138 -7.13 4.93 -9.54
N ASN A 139 -7.75 4.86 -8.37
CA ASN A 139 -9.16 5.14 -8.12
C ASN A 139 -9.34 6.60 -7.66
N LEU A 140 -9.64 7.49 -8.61
CA LEU A 140 -9.92 8.91 -8.34
C LEU A 140 -11.39 9.13 -8.05
N ILE A 141 -11.71 9.56 -6.83
CA ILE A 141 -13.08 9.66 -6.34
C ILE A 141 -13.51 11.12 -6.33
N LYS A 142 -14.53 11.43 -7.15
CA LYS A 142 -15.15 12.75 -7.25
C LYS A 142 -15.84 13.12 -5.93
N GLN A 143 -15.44 14.22 -5.30
CA GLN A 143 -16.23 14.82 -4.23
C GLN A 143 -17.44 15.57 -4.79
N ASN A 144 -18.44 15.78 -3.93
CA ASN A 144 -19.54 16.67 -4.24
C ASN A 144 -19.02 18.13 -4.22
N PRO A 145 -19.21 18.94 -5.28
CA PRO A 145 -18.78 20.34 -5.31
C PRO A 145 -19.27 21.19 -4.13
N ASN A 146 -20.39 20.79 -3.51
CA ASN A 146 -21.04 21.50 -2.42
C ASN A 146 -20.68 20.95 -1.03
N SER A 147 -19.65 20.12 -0.91
CA SER A 147 -19.23 19.53 0.36
C SER A 147 -17.71 19.53 0.48
N THR A 148 -17.20 20.04 1.60
CA THR A 148 -15.77 20.02 1.95
C THR A 148 -15.31 18.71 2.60
N ARG A 149 -16.24 17.78 2.85
CA ARG A 149 -15.92 16.45 3.39
C ARG A 149 -15.57 15.51 2.24
N GLU A 150 -14.43 14.86 2.36
CA GLU A 150 -14.13 13.64 1.61
C GLU A 150 -15.27 12.66 1.81
N LYS A 151 -15.88 12.24 0.71
CA LYS A 151 -16.99 11.29 0.70
C LYS A 151 -16.57 10.14 -0.18
N LYS A 152 -16.66 8.92 0.36
CA LYS A 152 -16.60 7.62 -0.32
C LYS A 152 -15.22 7.02 -0.59
N VAL A 153 -14.09 7.63 -0.18
CA VAL A 153 -12.79 6.95 -0.29
C VAL A 153 -12.80 5.65 0.50
N ASP A 154 -13.17 5.73 1.78
CA ASP A 154 -13.22 4.56 2.68
C ASP A 154 -14.17 3.49 2.15
N THR A 155 -15.39 3.89 1.78
CA THR A 155 -16.39 2.97 1.22
C THR A 155 -15.92 2.30 -0.08
N THR A 156 -15.24 3.05 -0.97
CA THR A 156 -14.76 2.50 -2.24
C THR A 156 -13.61 1.53 -2.03
N LEU A 157 -12.69 1.86 -1.13
CA LEU A 157 -11.60 0.96 -0.74
C LEU A 157 -12.16 -0.33 -0.14
N VAL A 158 -13.12 -0.25 0.79
CA VAL A 158 -13.78 -1.43 1.37
C VAL A 158 -14.47 -2.26 0.29
N MET A 159 -15.21 -1.65 -0.64
CA MET A 159 -15.84 -2.38 -1.74
C MET A 159 -14.83 -3.11 -2.62
N HIS A 160 -13.73 -2.47 -2.98
CA HIS A 160 -12.66 -3.09 -3.79
C HIS A 160 -11.96 -4.21 -3.02
N GLY A 161 -11.67 -4.01 -1.73
CA GLY A 161 -11.17 -5.05 -0.85
C GLY A 161 -12.10 -6.27 -0.82
N MET A 162 -13.40 -6.07 -0.59
CA MET A 162 -14.38 -7.15 -0.61
C MET A 162 -14.46 -7.87 -1.97
N LYS A 163 -14.30 -7.13 -3.07
CA LYS A 163 -14.22 -7.71 -4.41
C LYS A 163 -13.00 -8.62 -4.56
N ILE A 164 -11.82 -8.18 -4.11
CA ILE A 164 -10.59 -8.99 -4.10
C ILE A 164 -10.79 -10.26 -3.29
N LEU A 165 -11.34 -10.16 -2.08
CA LEU A 165 -11.59 -11.30 -1.20
C LEU A 165 -12.58 -12.32 -1.79
N LYS A 166 -13.48 -11.88 -2.68
CA LYS A 166 -14.48 -12.72 -3.35
C LYS A 166 -13.95 -13.38 -4.62
N GLU A 167 -13.14 -12.66 -5.40
CA GLU A 167 -12.74 -13.06 -6.75
C GLU A 167 -11.40 -13.78 -6.81
N ARG A 168 -10.63 -13.78 -5.72
CA ARG A 168 -9.27 -14.34 -5.68
C ARG A 168 -9.11 -15.36 -4.56
N ASP A 169 -8.19 -16.29 -4.80
CA ASP A 169 -7.74 -17.22 -3.78
C ASP A 169 -7.00 -16.48 -2.64
N PRO A 170 -7.08 -16.99 -1.40
CA PRO A 170 -6.45 -16.36 -0.25
C PRO A 170 -4.96 -16.08 -0.45
N GLY A 171 -4.60 -14.81 -0.35
CA GLY A 171 -3.22 -14.32 -0.36
C GLY A 171 -2.95 -13.43 0.85
N ILE A 172 -2.20 -12.36 0.61
CA ILE A 172 -1.89 -11.33 1.61
C ILE A 172 -2.61 -10.04 1.20
N LEU A 173 -3.56 -9.60 2.01
CA LEU A 173 -4.18 -8.29 1.88
C LEU A 173 -3.36 -7.28 2.68
N VAL A 174 -2.76 -6.32 1.99
CA VAL A 174 -2.03 -5.21 2.62
C VAL A 174 -2.88 -3.95 2.54
N ILE A 175 -3.15 -3.34 3.69
CA ILE A 175 -3.86 -2.07 3.79
C ILE A 175 -2.89 -1.01 4.29
N VAL A 176 -2.74 0.07 3.52
CA VAL A 176 -1.94 1.24 3.88
C VAL A 176 -2.90 2.35 4.30
N ALA A 177 -3.43 2.21 5.51
CA ALA A 177 -4.33 3.15 6.16
C ALA A 177 -4.37 2.86 7.67
N GLY A 178 -4.78 3.84 8.47
CA GLY A 178 -4.93 3.70 9.92
C GLY A 178 -6.34 3.87 10.46
N ASP A 179 -7.32 4.13 9.59
CA ASP A 179 -8.70 4.38 9.99
C ASP A 179 -9.41 3.10 10.45
N SER A 180 -10.29 3.19 11.46
CA SER A 180 -11.08 2.05 11.93
C SER A 180 -12.22 1.67 10.99
N ASP A 181 -12.59 2.54 10.04
CA ASP A 181 -13.58 2.20 9.01
C ASP A 181 -13.18 0.98 8.16
N TYR A 182 -11.91 0.59 8.16
CA TYR A 182 -11.40 -0.61 7.48
C TYR A 182 -11.40 -1.88 8.32
N VAL A 183 -11.67 -1.81 9.62
CA VAL A 183 -11.72 -2.97 10.53
C VAL A 183 -12.65 -4.08 10.03
N PRO A 184 -13.88 -3.80 9.54
CA PRO A 184 -14.75 -4.84 9.00
C PRO A 184 -14.15 -5.61 7.80
N LEU A 185 -13.40 -4.91 6.93
CA LEU A 185 -12.69 -5.56 5.81
C LEU A 185 -11.59 -6.50 6.33
N VAL A 186 -10.84 -6.06 7.35
CA VAL A 186 -9.79 -6.87 7.99
C VAL A 186 -10.37 -8.13 8.60
N GLU A 187 -11.44 -8.01 9.37
CA GLU A 187 -12.12 -9.16 9.98
C GLU A 187 -12.59 -10.15 8.91
N HIS A 188 -13.25 -9.66 7.85
CA HIS A 188 -13.74 -10.52 6.78
C HIS A 188 -12.61 -11.24 6.05
N ALA A 189 -11.50 -10.55 5.76
CA ALA A 189 -10.33 -11.15 5.12
C ALA A 189 -9.76 -12.29 5.96
N LEU A 190 -9.55 -12.05 7.26
CA LEU A 190 -9.01 -13.05 8.19
C LEU A 190 -9.94 -14.26 8.34
N GLU A 191 -11.26 -14.05 8.36
CA GLU A 191 -12.26 -15.12 8.37
C GLU A 191 -12.24 -15.97 7.09
N LYS A 192 -11.88 -15.37 5.95
CA LYS A 192 -11.72 -16.04 4.66
C LYS A 192 -10.33 -16.67 4.46
N GLY A 193 -9.51 -16.72 5.51
CA GLY A 193 -8.19 -17.36 5.47
C GLY A 193 -7.10 -16.52 4.80
N TRP A 194 -7.36 -15.25 4.52
CA TRP A 194 -6.33 -14.32 4.07
C TRP A 194 -5.39 -13.96 5.22
N LYS A 195 -4.15 -13.63 4.87
CA LYS A 195 -3.30 -12.86 5.78
C LYS A 195 -3.55 -11.38 5.57
N VAL A 196 -3.54 -10.61 6.66
CA VAL A 196 -3.69 -9.16 6.61
C VAL A 196 -2.46 -8.49 7.21
N GLU A 197 -1.93 -7.49 6.49
CA GLU A 197 -0.89 -6.60 6.99
C GLU A 197 -1.42 -5.17 6.96
N ILE A 198 -1.38 -4.50 8.10
CA ILE A 198 -1.63 -3.05 8.16
C ILE A 198 -0.27 -2.35 8.18
N TRP A 199 -0.05 -1.47 7.22
CA TRP A 199 1.16 -0.67 7.10
C TRP A 199 0.82 0.80 7.28
N PHE A 200 1.15 1.38 8.43
CA PHE A 200 0.75 2.76 8.70
C PHE A 200 1.66 3.51 9.66
N TRP A 201 1.38 4.79 9.87
CA TRP A 201 2.06 5.64 10.85
C TRP A 201 1.60 5.29 12.25
N SER A 202 2.53 5.17 13.20
CA SER A 202 2.23 4.77 14.58
C SER A 202 1.24 5.71 15.26
N SER A 203 1.37 7.01 15.03
CA SER A 203 0.50 8.02 15.64
C SER A 203 -0.87 8.16 14.99
N GLY A 204 -1.03 7.64 13.77
CA GLY A 204 -2.28 7.72 13.03
C GLY A 204 -3.09 6.42 13.04
N LEU A 205 -2.57 5.35 13.65
CA LEU A 205 -3.24 4.06 13.71
C LEU A 205 -4.36 4.09 14.76
N SER A 206 -5.59 3.76 14.34
CA SER A 206 -6.73 3.66 15.24
C SER A 206 -6.49 2.62 16.33
N ARG A 207 -6.95 2.93 17.54
CA ARG A 207 -6.91 2.00 18.68
C ARG A 207 -7.78 0.78 18.48
N GLU A 208 -8.69 0.78 17.51
CA GLU A 208 -9.53 -0.36 17.14
C GLU A 208 -8.77 -1.48 16.43
N TYR A 209 -7.56 -1.20 15.92
CA TYR A 209 -6.58 -2.22 15.57
C TYR A 209 -6.01 -2.85 16.86
N LYS A 210 -6.89 -3.54 17.59
CA LYS A 210 -6.71 -4.02 18.95
C LYS A 210 -6.00 -5.37 19.03
N PRO A 211 -5.56 -5.75 20.25
CA PRO A 211 -5.18 -7.13 20.58
C PRO A 211 -6.23 -8.17 20.21
N GLU A 212 -7.49 -7.82 19.95
CA GLU A 212 -8.54 -8.76 19.53
C GLU A 212 -8.21 -9.48 18.21
N PHE A 213 -7.39 -8.86 17.34
CA PHE A 213 -6.83 -9.55 16.17
C PHE A 213 -5.73 -10.57 16.51
N SER A 214 -5.22 -10.58 17.74
CA SER A 214 -4.26 -11.60 18.20
C SER A 214 -4.84 -13.02 18.13
N LYS A 215 -6.18 -13.18 18.15
CA LYS A 215 -6.86 -14.46 17.92
C LYS A 215 -6.54 -15.06 16.55
N PHE A 216 -6.20 -14.24 15.57
CA PHE A 216 -5.77 -14.67 14.24
C PHE A 216 -4.27 -14.97 14.15
N GLY A 217 -3.53 -14.77 15.24
CA GLY A 217 -2.10 -15.10 15.37
C GLY A 217 -1.28 -14.56 14.22
N LYS A 218 -0.53 -15.44 13.55
CA LYS A 218 0.38 -15.12 12.43
C LYS A 218 -0.31 -14.63 11.16
N ASN A 219 -1.64 -14.64 11.09
CA ASN A 219 -2.37 -14.18 9.91
C ASN A 219 -2.64 -12.67 9.94
N TYR A 220 -2.38 -11.99 11.05
CA TYR A 220 -2.50 -10.54 11.17
C TYR A 220 -1.16 -9.93 11.62
N SER A 221 -0.77 -8.80 11.04
CA SER A 221 0.42 -8.07 11.48
C SER A 221 0.30 -6.56 11.27
N LEU A 222 0.95 -5.82 12.17
CA LEU A 222 1.08 -4.37 12.12
C LEU A 222 2.52 -4.00 11.78
N HIS A 223 2.70 -3.07 10.84
CA HIS A 223 4.00 -2.59 10.39
C HIS A 223 4.02 -1.07 10.40
N PHE A 224 4.94 -0.48 11.17
CA PHE A 224 5.05 0.97 11.25
C PHE A 224 5.95 1.54 10.13
N LEU A 225 5.48 2.62 9.53
CA LEU A 225 6.15 3.35 8.45
C LEU A 225 7.10 4.45 8.96
N ASP A 226 7.01 4.80 10.25
CA ASP A 226 7.65 5.95 10.90
C ASP A 226 9.13 6.08 10.57
N GLU A 227 9.94 5.03 10.80
CA GLU A 227 11.38 5.05 10.53
C GLU A 227 11.74 4.94 9.04
N LYS A 228 10.74 4.65 8.19
CA LYS A 228 10.92 4.42 6.75
C LYS A 228 10.49 5.62 5.91
N TYR A 229 9.96 6.68 6.51
CA TYR A 229 9.38 7.82 5.79
C TYR A 229 10.29 8.35 4.68
N LYS A 230 11.59 8.55 4.95
CA LYS A 230 12.57 9.04 3.96
C LYS A 230 12.68 8.19 2.70
N LYS A 231 12.31 6.91 2.76
CA LYS A 231 12.44 5.97 1.63
C LYS A 231 11.43 6.21 0.52
N PHE A 232 10.28 6.81 0.87
CA PHE A 232 9.15 6.91 -0.04
C PHE A 232 8.36 8.21 0.11
N THR A 233 8.76 9.12 1.00
CA THR A 233 8.15 10.46 1.12
C THR A 233 9.17 11.56 0.90
N TYR A 234 8.67 12.70 0.43
CA TYR A 234 9.41 13.94 0.29
C TYR A 234 8.47 15.13 0.46
N ALA A 235 9.01 16.27 0.85
CA ALA A 235 8.26 17.49 1.13
C ALA A 235 8.55 18.56 0.09
N ARG A 236 7.52 19.32 -0.27
CA ARG A 236 7.69 20.66 -0.83
C ARG A 236 7.21 21.68 0.18
N GLY A 237 8.02 22.69 0.44
CA GLY A 237 7.72 23.63 1.51
C GLY A 237 8.54 24.91 1.41
N PRO A 238 8.39 25.80 2.40
CA PRO A 238 9.31 26.92 2.58
C PRO A 238 10.74 26.41 2.84
N GLU A 239 11.69 27.32 2.99
CA GLU A 239 13.07 26.95 3.24
C GLU A 239 13.23 26.04 4.45
N SER A 240 14.04 24.98 4.31
CA SER A 240 14.40 24.08 5.40
C SER A 240 15.47 24.71 6.29
N PRO A 241 15.51 24.42 7.60
CA PRO A 241 16.57 24.89 8.49
C PRO A 241 17.95 24.25 8.24
N ARG A 242 18.08 23.35 7.26
CA ARG A 242 19.36 22.69 6.95
C ARG A 242 20.37 23.64 6.33
N GLU A 243 21.62 23.51 6.77
CA GLU A 243 22.74 24.37 6.37
C GLU A 243 23.14 24.18 4.89
N PHE A 244 23.19 22.94 4.42
CA PHE A 244 23.69 22.65 3.07
C PHE A 244 22.57 22.65 2.03
N THR A 245 22.62 23.65 1.15
CA THR A 245 21.65 23.84 0.06
C THR A 245 22.32 23.71 -1.31
N PHE A 246 21.59 23.14 -2.27
CA PHE A 246 21.97 23.12 -3.67
C PHE A 246 20.83 23.64 -4.54
N LYS A 247 21.14 24.52 -5.50
CA LYS A 247 20.18 25.18 -6.38
C LYS A 247 20.23 24.54 -7.76
N ILE A 248 19.10 24.02 -8.23
CA ILE A 248 18.94 23.32 -9.49
C ILE A 248 18.04 24.15 -10.41
N LYS A 249 18.39 24.33 -11.68
CA LYS A 249 17.50 24.97 -12.67
C LYS A 249 16.32 24.06 -13.01
N HIS A 250 15.12 24.64 -13.23
CA HIS A 250 13.89 23.91 -13.56
C HIS A 250 14.08 22.92 -14.71
N GLU A 251 14.72 23.37 -15.79
CA GLU A 251 15.03 22.55 -16.97
C GLU A 251 15.84 21.28 -16.65
N CYS A 252 16.75 21.33 -15.68
CA CYS A 252 17.51 20.15 -15.27
C CYS A 252 16.65 19.18 -14.44
N VAL A 253 15.66 19.70 -13.71
CA VAL A 253 14.67 18.88 -12.97
C VAL A 253 13.74 18.18 -13.96
N GLU A 254 13.36 18.83 -15.06
CA GLU A 254 12.54 18.21 -16.11
C GLU A 254 13.27 17.03 -16.79
N ILE A 255 14.59 17.11 -16.96
CA ILE A 255 15.41 16.03 -17.53
C ILE A 255 15.58 14.87 -16.54
N LEU A 256 15.94 15.18 -15.29
CA LEU A 256 16.21 14.14 -14.29
C LEU A 256 14.92 13.46 -13.80
N GLU A 257 13.77 14.15 -13.88
CA GLU A 257 12.54 13.84 -13.17
C GLU A 257 12.73 13.78 -11.64
N GLU A 258 11.62 13.79 -10.90
CA GLU A 258 11.65 13.81 -9.43
C GLU A 258 12.05 12.46 -8.81
N GLU A 259 11.79 11.35 -9.51
CA GLU A 259 12.03 9.99 -8.99
C GLU A 259 13.53 9.65 -8.86
N PRO A 260 14.37 9.85 -9.90
CA PRO A 260 15.82 9.63 -9.76
C PRO A 260 16.46 10.55 -8.71
N LEU A 261 15.99 11.79 -8.61
CA LEU A 261 16.43 12.69 -7.54
C LEU A 261 16.08 12.12 -6.17
N LEU A 262 14.84 11.67 -5.95
CA LEU A 262 14.45 11.03 -4.69
C LEU A 262 15.30 9.79 -4.38
N GLN A 263 15.65 8.96 -5.37
CA GLN A 263 16.50 7.78 -5.15
C GLN A 263 17.88 8.13 -4.58
N LEU A 264 18.47 9.27 -4.97
CA LEU A 264 19.72 9.75 -4.37
C LEU A 264 19.54 10.09 -2.89
N PHE A 265 18.44 10.77 -2.56
CA PHE A 265 18.09 11.12 -1.18
C PHE A 265 17.86 9.87 -0.32
N VAL A 266 17.18 8.86 -0.87
CA VAL A 266 17.01 7.55 -0.23
C VAL A 266 18.37 6.87 0.01
N LYS A 267 19.27 6.87 -0.98
CA LYS A 267 20.63 6.31 -0.86
C LYS A 267 21.43 6.98 0.26
N TRP A 268 21.27 8.28 0.42
CA TRP A 268 21.98 9.07 1.43
C TRP A 268 21.32 9.07 2.82
N ASP A 269 20.15 8.43 2.98
CA ASP A 269 19.30 8.56 4.17
C ASP A 269 18.96 10.03 4.53
N VAL A 270 18.75 10.85 3.48
CA VAL A 270 18.38 12.26 3.62
C VAL A 270 16.92 12.40 3.22
N PHE A 271 16.10 13.03 4.05
CA PHE A 271 14.73 13.35 3.65
C PHE A 271 14.74 14.40 2.54
N GLY A 272 14.02 14.14 1.45
CA GLY A 272 13.87 15.07 0.33
C GLY A 272 13.01 16.26 0.72
N TRP A 273 13.62 17.33 1.22
CA TRP A 273 12.95 18.62 1.39
C TRP A 273 13.28 19.50 0.19
N TRP A 274 12.28 20.01 -0.52
CA TRP A 274 12.48 20.79 -1.73
C TRP A 274 11.71 22.12 -1.70
N HIS A 275 12.31 23.18 -2.22
CA HIS A 275 11.71 24.52 -2.28
C HIS A 275 11.85 25.12 -3.67
N TRP A 276 10.73 25.46 -4.32
CA TRP A 276 10.74 26.11 -5.63
C TRP A 276 10.84 27.63 -5.48
N ILE A 277 11.89 28.22 -6.05
CA ILE A 277 12.07 29.67 -6.17
C ILE A 277 11.51 30.11 -7.53
N ASN A 278 10.47 30.94 -7.52
CA ASN A 278 9.90 31.58 -8.71
C ASN A 278 9.55 30.61 -9.85
N ASN A 279 9.29 29.33 -9.55
CA ASN A 279 9.12 28.24 -10.52
C ASN A 279 10.30 28.03 -11.50
N ASP A 280 11.45 28.66 -11.23
CA ASP A 280 12.61 28.67 -12.11
C ASP A 280 13.75 27.83 -11.55
N HIS A 281 13.87 27.76 -10.22
CA HIS A 281 14.87 26.95 -9.56
C HIS A 281 14.28 26.11 -8.44
N LEU A 282 14.79 24.89 -8.29
CA LEU A 282 14.55 24.01 -7.17
C LEU A 282 15.73 24.09 -6.21
N LEU A 283 15.49 24.54 -4.99
CA LEU A 283 16.39 24.33 -3.86
C LEU A 283 16.15 22.95 -3.28
N VAL A 284 17.25 22.24 -3.04
CA VAL A 284 17.25 20.96 -2.33
C VAL A 284 18.21 21.04 -1.15
N TYR A 285 17.87 20.34 -0.07
CA TYR A 285 18.58 20.44 1.21
C TYR A 285 19.21 19.10 1.60
N VAL A 286 20.51 19.11 1.86
CA VAL A 286 21.31 17.92 2.21
C VAL A 286 21.96 18.08 3.59
N ASN A 287 22.57 17.02 4.10
CA ASN A 287 23.14 17.00 5.46
C ASN A 287 24.64 17.28 5.49
N THR A 288 25.33 17.22 4.35
CA THR A 288 26.80 17.36 4.27
C THR A 288 27.24 18.10 3.02
N GLU A 289 28.38 18.79 3.10
CA GLU A 289 29.02 19.42 1.92
C GLU A 289 29.35 18.37 0.84
N LYS A 290 29.75 17.15 1.24
CA LYS A 290 30.02 16.05 0.28
C LYS A 290 28.80 15.70 -0.58
N GLN A 291 27.60 15.65 0.00
CA GLN A 291 26.37 15.39 -0.75
C GLN A 291 26.06 16.55 -1.70
N LYS A 292 26.31 17.79 -1.27
CA LYS A 292 26.17 18.98 -2.13
C LYS A 292 27.16 18.96 -3.29
N GLU A 293 28.41 18.54 -3.07
CA GLU A 293 29.38 18.31 -4.14
C GLU A 293 28.95 17.20 -5.10
N GLU A 294 28.37 16.09 -4.60
CA GLU A 294 27.86 14.99 -5.44
C GLU A 294 26.71 15.48 -6.34
N LEU A 295 25.79 16.30 -5.79
CA LEU A 295 24.75 16.98 -6.57
C LEU A 295 25.35 17.92 -7.63
N ALA A 296 26.34 18.72 -7.26
CA ALA A 296 27.00 19.64 -8.19
C ALA A 296 27.63 18.92 -9.38
N ARG A 297 28.30 17.78 -9.13
CA ARG A 297 28.88 16.94 -10.19
C ARG A 297 27.80 16.35 -11.09
N LEU A 298 26.73 15.81 -10.51
CA LEU A 298 25.61 15.25 -11.28
C LEU A 298 24.96 16.29 -12.19
N PHE A 299 24.62 17.46 -11.65
CA PHE A 299 23.93 18.50 -12.42
C PHE A 299 24.83 19.16 -13.46
N LYS A 300 26.16 19.20 -13.25
CA LYS A 300 27.11 19.57 -14.29
C LYS A 300 27.05 18.60 -15.48
N LEU A 301 27.00 17.29 -15.23
CA LEU A 301 26.87 16.28 -16.30
C LEU A 301 25.54 16.41 -17.05
N ILE A 302 24.44 16.74 -16.36
CA ILE A 302 23.14 16.97 -16.99
C ILE A 302 23.18 18.22 -17.89
N GLU A 303 23.80 19.31 -17.43
CA GLU A 303 24.00 20.51 -18.25
C GLU A 303 24.88 20.24 -19.48
N GLU A 304 25.97 19.47 -19.33
CA GLU A 304 26.81 19.04 -20.45
C GLU A 304 26.04 18.17 -21.46
N TYR A 305 25.27 17.18 -20.98
CA TYR A 305 24.41 16.36 -21.83
C TYR A 305 23.39 17.20 -22.59
N LYS A 306 22.78 18.19 -21.93
CA LYS A 306 21.83 19.09 -22.56
C LYS A 306 22.48 19.89 -23.69
N ASN A 307 23.64 20.51 -23.43
CA ASN A 307 24.37 21.31 -24.41
C ASN A 307 24.81 20.50 -25.64
N LEU A 308 25.04 19.18 -25.48
CA LEU A 308 25.38 18.29 -26.60
C LEU A 308 24.16 17.89 -27.45
N ASN A 309 22.94 18.00 -26.92
CA ASN A 309 21.70 17.57 -27.57
C ASN A 309 20.76 18.74 -27.91
N SER A 310 21.22 19.99 -27.75
CA SER A 310 20.53 21.24 -28.10
C SER A 310 21.19 21.90 -29.31
#